data_AF-A0A226QR72-F1
#
_entry.id   AF-A0A226QR72-F1
#
_cell.length_a   1.000
_cell.length_b   1.000
_cell.length_c   1.000
_cell.angle_alpha   90.00
_cell.angle_beta   90.00
_cell.angle_gamma   90.00
#
_symmetry.space_group_name_H-M   'P 1'
#
loop_
_entity.id
_entity.type
_entity.pdbx_description
1 polymer ?
#
loop_
_entity_poly.entity_id
_entity_poly.type
_entity_poly.pdbx_seq_one_letter_code
_entity_poly.pdbx_strand_id
1 'polypeptide(L)'
;MKSNVIKTMVIILVIIALIGTVALIAVMKLTEEKDHSAPSADEIVASSIDIPEITTNLADGRYVKVSFKIQANSEEGKEEAAKRDFQIKNIIIEELSEMKAENFKGKKGMTDLEERLKQQINQIMQEGTVEQVYITSFILQ
;
A
#
# COMPACT_ATOMS: atom_id res chain seq x y z
N MET A 1 -31.39 28.88 -44.44
CA MET A 1 -31.70 28.17 -43.18
C MET A 1 -30.60 27.14 -42.91
N LYS A 2 -29.47 27.51 -42.28
CA LYS A 2 -28.34 26.56 -42.14
C LYS A 2 -27.47 26.71 -40.87
N SER A 3 -27.50 27.85 -40.16
CA SER A 3 -26.71 28.05 -38.92
C SER A 3 -27.46 27.72 -37.63
N ASN A 4 -28.77 27.99 -37.56
CA ASN A 4 -29.54 27.79 -36.32
C ASN A 4 -29.73 26.30 -36.00
N VAL A 5 -29.91 25.45 -37.02
CA VAL A 5 -30.03 23.99 -36.84
C VAL A 5 -28.71 23.38 -36.36
N ILE A 6 -27.58 23.85 -36.89
CA ILE A 6 -26.23 23.42 -36.46
C ILE A 6 -25.96 23.88 -35.02
N LYS A 7 -26.33 25.11 -34.65
CA LYS A 7 -26.22 25.61 -33.28
C LYS A 7 -27.06 24.77 -32.30
N THR A 8 -28.30 24.46 -32.66
CA THR A 8 -29.17 23.59 -31.83
C THR A 8 -28.60 22.18 -31.68
N MET A 9 -28.04 21.61 -32.76
CA MET A 9 -27.40 20.28 -32.72
C MET A 9 -26.17 20.28 -31.80
N VAL A 10 -25.31 21.30 -31.87
CA VAL A 10 -24.14 21.43 -31.01
C VAL A 10 -24.55 21.61 -29.54
N ILE A 11 -25.59 22.40 -29.26
CA ILE A 11 -26.10 22.59 -27.89
C ILE A 11 -26.61 21.27 -27.31
N ILE A 12 -27.37 20.48 -28.09
CA ILE A 12 -27.86 19.17 -27.65
C ILE A 12 -26.69 18.20 -27.37
N LEU A 13 -25.68 18.20 -28.22
CA LEU A 13 -24.50 17.34 -28.06
C LEU A 13 -23.71 17.68 -26.79
N VAL A 14 -23.55 18.97 -26.49
CA VAL A 14 -22.91 19.44 -25.25
C VAL A 14 -23.72 19.05 -24.02
N ILE A 15 -25.05 19.13 -24.08
CA ILE A 15 -25.93 18.71 -22.98
C ILE A 15 -25.80 17.20 -22.73
N ILE A 16 -25.82 16.39 -23.80
CA ILE A 16 -25.66 14.92 -23.69
C ILE A 16 -24.28 14.57 -23.13
N ALA A 17 -23.22 15.24 -23.57
CA ALA A 17 -21.87 15.05 -23.04
C ALA A 17 -21.81 15.38 -21.55
N LEU A 18 -22.40 16.50 -21.11
CA LEU A 18 -22.47 16.87 -19.69
C LEU A 18 -23.22 15.84 -18.84
N ILE A 19 -24.36 15.34 -19.33
CA ILE A 19 -25.14 14.30 -18.64
C ILE A 19 -24.33 13.00 -18.56
N GLY A 20 -23.64 12.63 -19.65
CA GLY A 20 -22.77 11.46 -19.72
C GLY A 20 -21.63 11.53 -18.70
N THR A 21 -20.98 12.69 -18.56
CA THR A 21 -19.90 12.88 -17.57
C THR A 21 -20.42 12.79 -16.14
N VAL A 22 -21.59 13.37 -15.84
CA VAL A 22 -22.21 13.27 -14.51
C VAL A 22 -22.60 11.83 -14.18
N ALA A 23 -23.16 11.09 -15.15
CA ALA A 23 -23.48 9.68 -14.98
C ALA A 23 -22.23 8.82 -14.78
N LEU A 24 -21.14 9.09 -15.51
CA LEU A 24 -19.86 8.40 -15.35
C LEU A 24 -19.29 8.63 -13.95
N ILE A 25 -19.26 9.88 -13.49
CA ILE A 25 -18.78 10.23 -12.14
C ILE A 25 -19.66 9.56 -11.07
N ALA A 26 -20.98 9.51 -11.27
CA ALA A 26 -21.90 8.85 -10.35
C ALA A 26 -21.63 7.33 -10.29
N VAL A 27 -21.44 6.66 -11.44
CA VAL A 27 -21.10 5.22 -11.48
C VAL A 27 -19.75 4.97 -10.83
N MET A 28 -18.74 5.81 -11.06
CA MET A 28 -17.44 5.67 -10.39
C MET A 28 -17.56 5.82 -8.87
N LYS A 29 -18.34 6.78 -8.37
CA LYS A 29 -18.60 6.96 -6.93
C LYS A 29 -19.44 5.83 -6.31
N LEU A 30 -20.41 5.29 -7.04
CA LEU A 30 -21.21 4.14 -6.60
C LEU A 30 -20.39 2.83 -6.60
N THR A 31 -19.35 2.73 -7.44
CA THR A 31 -18.43 1.58 -7.46
C THR A 31 -17.37 1.68 -6.35
N GLU A 32 -17.09 2.89 -5.85
CA GLU A 32 -16.23 3.14 -4.68
C GLU A 32 -16.91 2.77 -3.35
N GLU A 33 -18.22 2.53 -3.30
CA GLU A 33 -18.91 1.95 -2.14
C GLU A 33 -18.73 0.41 -2.07
N LYS A 34 -17.49 -0.07 -2.18
CA LYS A 34 -17.16 -1.37 -1.62
C LYS A 34 -17.20 -1.22 -0.10
N ASP A 35 -18.28 -1.72 0.48
CA ASP A 35 -18.44 -2.24 1.84
C ASP A 35 -17.34 -1.78 2.82
N HIS A 36 -17.62 -0.76 3.64
CA HIS A 36 -16.71 -0.25 4.67
C HIS A 36 -16.65 -1.17 5.91
N SER A 37 -16.99 -2.45 5.77
CA SER A 37 -16.66 -3.43 6.79
C SER A 37 -15.14 -3.64 6.78
N ALA A 38 -14.53 -3.49 7.96
CA ALA A 38 -13.12 -3.81 8.11
C ALA A 38 -12.89 -5.25 7.65
N PRO A 39 -11.81 -5.53 6.88
CA PRO A 39 -11.55 -6.86 6.36
C PRO A 39 -11.50 -7.86 7.51
N SER A 40 -12.09 -9.03 7.29
CA SER A 40 -12.06 -10.13 8.24
C SER A 40 -10.64 -10.64 8.46
N ALA A 41 -10.40 -11.32 9.58
CA ALA A 41 -9.09 -11.88 9.87
C ALA A 41 -8.60 -12.85 8.76
N ASP A 42 -9.52 -13.61 8.17
CA ASP A 42 -9.20 -14.54 7.07
C ASP A 42 -8.80 -13.79 5.81
N GLU A 43 -9.46 -12.68 5.48
CA GLU A 43 -9.09 -11.82 4.34
C GLU A 43 -7.72 -11.16 4.54
N ILE A 44 -7.43 -10.66 5.74
CA ILE A 44 -6.12 -10.07 6.06
C ILE A 44 -5.01 -11.11 5.89
N VAL A 45 -5.23 -12.34 6.37
CA VAL A 45 -4.25 -13.43 6.20
C VAL A 45 -4.12 -13.81 4.72
N ALA A 46 -5.22 -13.87 3.98
CA ALA A 46 -5.24 -14.19 2.57
C ALA A 46 -4.46 -13.18 1.72
N SER A 47 -4.49 -11.89 2.08
CA SER A 47 -3.74 -10.80 1.43
C SER A 47 -2.38 -10.49 2.07
N SER A 48 -1.90 -11.31 2.99
CA SER A 48 -0.59 -11.10 3.64
C SER A 48 0.51 -12.04 3.14
N ILE A 49 1.75 -11.53 3.10
CA ILE A 49 2.97 -12.34 2.95
C ILE A 49 3.80 -12.33 4.23
N ASP A 50 4.46 -13.44 4.50
CA ASP A 50 5.47 -13.53 5.56
C ASP A 50 6.85 -13.18 4.97
N ILE A 51 7.53 -12.23 5.61
CA ILE A 51 8.95 -11.96 5.37
C ILE A 51 9.72 -12.71 6.46
N PRO A 52 10.51 -13.74 6.07
CA PRO A 52 11.22 -14.57 7.02
C PRO A 52 12.26 -13.76 7.79
N GLU A 53 12.89 -14.41 8.78
CA GLU A 53 13.90 -13.81 9.63
C GLU A 53 15.00 -13.09 8.82
N ILE A 54 15.15 -11.80 9.08
CA ILE A 54 16.23 -10.95 8.59
C ILE A 54 17.16 -10.69 9.75
N THR A 55 18.45 -10.81 9.47
CA THR A 55 19.49 -10.54 10.46
C THR A 55 20.50 -9.55 9.89
N THR A 56 20.69 -8.42 10.58
CA THR A 56 21.54 -7.34 10.11
C THR A 56 22.14 -6.53 11.26
N ASN A 57 23.16 -5.74 10.94
CA ASN A 57 23.78 -4.79 11.85
C ASN A 57 23.03 -3.46 11.83
N LEU A 58 22.93 -2.84 12.99
CA LEU A 58 22.47 -1.47 13.20
C LEU A 58 23.64 -0.48 13.06
N ALA A 59 23.30 0.81 12.94
CA ALA A 59 24.29 1.90 12.84
C ALA A 59 25.21 2.03 14.08
N ASP A 60 24.77 1.53 15.24
CA ASP A 60 25.54 1.52 16.48
C ASP A 60 26.32 0.21 16.70
N GLY A 61 26.39 -0.67 15.70
CA GLY A 61 27.14 -1.92 15.73
C GLY A 61 26.44 -3.06 16.47
N ARG A 62 25.24 -2.83 16.99
CA ARG A 62 24.39 -3.90 17.54
C ARG A 62 23.77 -4.73 16.44
N TYR A 63 23.33 -5.93 16.82
CA TYR A 63 22.74 -6.87 15.88
C TYR A 63 21.25 -6.99 16.13
N VAL A 64 20.47 -7.05 15.06
CA VAL A 64 19.02 -7.23 15.13
C VAL A 64 18.59 -8.44 14.31
N LYS A 65 17.67 -9.19 14.89
CA LYS A 65 16.98 -10.32 14.28
C LYS A 65 15.49 -10.00 14.29
N VAL A 66 14.90 -9.89 13.12
CA VAL A 66 13.52 -9.40 12.98
C VAL A 66 12.77 -10.18 11.91
N SER A 67 11.46 -10.33 12.08
CA SER A 67 10.57 -10.92 11.08
C SER A 67 9.37 -10.01 10.90
N PHE A 68 8.83 -9.99 9.67
CA PHE A 68 7.72 -9.12 9.32
C PHE A 68 6.59 -9.91 8.66
N LYS A 69 5.38 -9.41 8.79
CA LYS A 69 4.23 -9.79 7.96
C LYS A 69 3.70 -8.55 7.27
N ILE A 70 3.54 -8.63 5.96
CA ILE A 70 3.13 -7.49 5.13
C ILE A 70 1.74 -7.80 4.59
N GLN A 71 0.79 -6.93 4.92
CA GLN A 71 -0.57 -6.98 4.41
C GLN A 71 -0.67 -6.10 3.16
N ALA A 72 -1.10 -6.71 2.05
CA ALA A 72 -1.49 -6.00 0.85
C ALA A 72 -3.00 -5.72 0.85
N ASN A 73 -3.41 -4.77 0.00
CA ASN A 73 -4.81 -4.43 -0.23
C ASN A 73 -5.61 -5.52 -0.96
N SER A 74 -4.94 -6.48 -1.62
CA SER A 74 -5.58 -7.58 -2.35
C SER A 74 -4.67 -8.82 -2.48
N GLU A 75 -5.23 -9.92 -2.99
CA GLU A 75 -4.46 -11.13 -3.31
C GLU A 75 -3.43 -10.87 -4.42
N GLU A 76 -3.76 -10.06 -5.43
CA GLU A 76 -2.82 -9.68 -6.49
C GLU A 76 -1.67 -8.83 -5.93
N GLY A 77 -1.98 -7.88 -5.04
CA GLY A 77 -0.96 -7.10 -4.35
C GLY A 77 -0.04 -7.96 -3.50
N LYS A 78 -0.58 -9.00 -2.85
CA LYS A 78 0.21 -10.01 -2.15
C LYS A 78 1.13 -10.78 -3.09
N GLU A 79 0.64 -11.23 -4.24
CA GLU A 79 1.46 -11.95 -5.22
C GLU A 79 2.60 -11.08 -5.77
N GLU A 80 2.31 -9.81 -6.06
CA GLU A 80 3.35 -8.85 -6.46
C GLU A 80 4.41 -8.71 -5.37
N ALA A 81 3.98 -8.44 -4.12
CA ALA A 81 4.89 -8.31 -2.99
C ALA A 81 5.74 -9.58 -2.79
N ALA A 82 5.15 -10.77 -2.98
CA ALA A 82 5.87 -12.04 -2.91
C ALA A 82 6.95 -12.17 -4.01
N LYS A 83 6.67 -11.71 -5.23
CA LYS A 83 7.66 -11.70 -6.34
C LYS A 83 8.79 -10.69 -6.12
N ARG A 84 8.52 -9.64 -5.34
CA ARG A 84 9.46 -8.56 -4.98
C ARG A 84 10.12 -8.77 -3.61
N ASP A 85 10.04 -9.98 -3.04
CA ASP A 85 10.50 -10.26 -1.68
C ASP A 85 11.96 -9.83 -1.44
N PHE A 86 12.84 -10.02 -2.43
CA PHE A 86 14.24 -9.63 -2.38
C PHE A 86 14.42 -8.10 -2.31
N GLN A 87 13.57 -7.35 -3.02
CA GLN A 87 13.59 -5.88 -2.97
C GLN A 87 13.09 -5.39 -1.61
N ILE A 88 12.00 -5.99 -1.12
CA ILE A 88 11.45 -5.69 0.21
C ILE A 88 12.50 -5.99 1.31
N LYS A 89 13.16 -7.14 1.25
CA LYS A 89 14.24 -7.49 2.17
C LYS A 89 15.40 -6.49 2.10
N ASN A 90 15.77 -6.04 0.90
CA ASN A 90 16.81 -5.02 0.74
C ASN A 90 16.43 -3.71 1.43
N ILE A 91 15.20 -3.21 1.19
CA ILE A 91 14.66 -2.01 1.84
C ILE A 91 14.72 -2.15 3.37
N ILE A 92 14.28 -3.29 3.90
CA ILE A 92 14.32 -3.55 5.34
C ILE A 92 15.76 -3.52 5.88
N ILE A 93 16.71 -4.16 5.19
CA ILE A 93 18.11 -4.20 5.62
C ILE A 93 18.72 -2.80 5.61
N GLU A 94 18.48 -2.02 4.55
CA GLU A 94 18.94 -0.63 4.44
C GLU A 94 18.38 0.22 5.58
N GLU A 95 17.07 0.21 5.78
CA GLU A 95 16.41 0.98 6.85
C GLU A 95 16.95 0.60 8.23
N LEU A 96 17.07 -0.69 8.54
CA LEU A 96 17.61 -1.15 9.82
C LEU A 96 19.08 -0.76 10.00
N SER A 97 19.87 -0.75 8.93
CA SER A 97 21.30 -0.39 8.99
C SER A 97 21.54 1.08 9.34
N GLU A 98 20.56 1.95 9.09
CA GLU A 98 20.60 3.36 9.46
C GLU A 98 20.11 3.63 10.89
N MET A 99 19.39 2.67 11.48
CA MET A 99 18.80 2.80 12.82
C MET A 99 19.78 2.42 13.93
N LYS A 100 19.54 2.95 15.12
CA LYS A 100 20.22 2.59 16.37
C LYS A 100 19.22 1.92 17.30
N ALA A 101 19.70 1.20 18.32
CA ALA A 101 18.79 0.55 19.27
C ALA A 101 17.79 1.48 19.95
N GLU A 102 18.16 2.75 20.13
CA GLU A 102 17.34 3.76 20.77
C GLU A 102 16.09 4.09 19.95
N ASN A 103 16.15 3.94 18.62
CA ASN A 103 15.04 4.17 17.72
C ASN A 103 13.92 3.14 17.89
N PHE A 104 14.22 1.99 18.49
CA PHE A 104 13.27 0.91 18.74
C PHE A 104 12.59 1.00 20.12
N LYS A 105 12.89 2.04 20.92
CA LYS A 105 12.36 2.15 22.28
C LYS A 105 10.87 2.48 22.30
N GLY A 106 10.11 1.59 22.94
CA GLY A 106 8.68 1.75 23.17
C GLY A 106 7.83 1.54 21.91
N LYS A 107 6.51 1.60 22.08
CA LYS A 107 5.54 1.36 20.99
C LYS A 107 5.75 2.30 19.80
N LYS A 108 6.05 3.57 20.08
CA LYS A 108 6.25 4.59 19.04
C LYS A 108 7.39 4.22 18.09
N GLY A 109 8.54 3.77 18.61
CA GLY A 109 9.69 3.42 17.78
C GLY A 109 9.39 2.27 16.81
N MET A 110 8.64 1.26 17.27
CA MET A 110 8.17 0.14 16.46
C MET A 110 7.20 0.61 15.37
N THR A 111 6.17 1.39 15.72
CA THR A 111 5.19 1.92 14.76
C THR A 111 5.85 2.83 13.72
N ASP A 112 6.81 3.66 14.15
CA ASP A 112 7.54 4.53 13.24
C ASP A 112 8.37 3.72 12.20
N LEU A 113 8.90 2.53 12.57
CA LEU A 113 9.55 1.61 11.62
C LEU A 113 8.53 1.00 10.65
N GLU A 114 7.41 0.49 11.17
CA GLU A 114 6.34 -0.10 10.35
C GLU A 114 5.83 0.87 9.28
N GLU A 115 5.61 2.14 9.67
CA GLU A 115 5.16 3.19 8.75
C GLU A 115 6.22 3.53 7.69
N ARG A 116 7.51 3.65 8.06
CA ARG A 116 8.59 3.92 7.11
C ARG A 116 8.74 2.80 6.10
N LEU A 117 8.77 1.55 6.56
CA LEU A 117 8.84 0.39 5.68
C LEU A 117 7.63 0.34 4.74
N LYS A 118 6.41 0.56 5.25
CA LYS A 118 5.22 0.64 4.41
C LYS A 118 5.37 1.68 3.31
N GLN A 119 5.86 2.89 3.64
CA GLN A 119 6.04 3.96 2.67
C GLN A 119 7.06 3.58 1.60
N GLN A 120 8.23 3.07 1.99
CA GLN A 120 9.30 2.69 1.06
C GLN A 120 8.90 1.49 0.18
N ILE A 121 8.25 0.47 0.75
CA ILE A 121 7.78 -0.70 -0.02
C ILE A 121 6.72 -0.27 -1.04
N ASN A 122 5.80 0.63 -0.67
CA ASN A 122 4.81 1.14 -1.62
C ASN A 122 5.42 1.90 -2.82
N GLN A 123 6.67 2.37 -2.74
CA GLN A 123 7.34 3.02 -3.88
C GLN A 123 7.76 2.03 -4.97
N ILE A 124 7.90 0.75 -4.64
CA ILE A 124 8.29 -0.31 -5.60
C ILE A 124 7.10 -1.13 -6.10
N MET A 125 5.93 -0.99 -5.46
CA MET A 125 4.69 -1.63 -5.87
C MET A 125 4.07 -0.91 -7.07
N GLN A 126 3.47 -1.66 -8.00
CA GLN A 126 2.87 -1.11 -9.23
C GLN A 126 1.39 -1.41 -9.36
N GLU A 127 0.97 -2.62 -8.99
CA GLU A 127 -0.41 -3.08 -9.14
C GLU A 127 -1.14 -3.03 -7.80
N GLY A 128 -0.49 -3.48 -6.73
CA GLY A 128 -1.03 -3.46 -5.37
C GLY A 128 -0.50 -2.33 -4.50
N THR A 129 -1.01 -2.26 -3.27
CA THR A 129 -0.48 -1.40 -2.21
C THR A 129 -0.33 -2.18 -0.91
N VAL A 130 0.69 -1.84 -0.14
CA VAL A 130 0.88 -2.31 1.23
C VAL A 130 0.06 -1.43 2.16
N GLU A 131 -0.89 -2.04 2.86
CA GLU A 131 -1.75 -1.36 3.84
C GLU A 131 -1.08 -1.28 5.20
N GLN A 132 -0.46 -2.39 5.62
CA GLN A 132 0.16 -2.54 6.93
C GLN A 132 1.42 -3.42 6.86
N VAL A 133 2.39 -3.07 7.70
CA VAL A 133 3.58 -3.87 7.97
C VAL A 133 3.56 -4.18 9.45
N TYR A 134 3.66 -5.46 9.80
CA TYR A 134 3.63 -5.94 11.17
C TYR A 134 4.99 -6.52 11.53
N ILE A 135 5.55 -6.11 12.66
CA ILE A 135 6.69 -6.78 13.26
C ILE A 135 6.19 -8.01 14.02
N THR A 136 6.54 -9.22 13.56
CA THR A 136 6.07 -10.48 14.16
C THR A 136 7.08 -11.09 15.13
N SER A 137 8.36 -10.72 14.99
CA SER A 137 9.44 -11.09 15.91
C SER A 137 10.50 -10.00 15.90
N PHE A 138 11.02 -9.63 17.06
CA PHE A 138 12.07 -8.63 17.19
C PHE A 138 13.00 -8.97 18.36
N ILE A 139 14.27 -9.20 18.05
CA ILE A 139 15.32 -9.51 19.02
C ILE A 139 16.51 -8.60 18.74
N LEU A 140 16.89 -7.82 19.74
CA LEU A 140 18.05 -6.92 19.71
C LEU A 140 19.15 -7.51 20.61
N GLN A 141 20.39 -7.56 20.11
CA GLN A 141 21.56 -8.07 20.82
C GLN A 141 22.71 -7.05 20.82
#